data_AF-A0A0D0CYU9-F1
#
_entry.id   AF-A0A0D0CYU9-F1
#
_cell.length_a   1.000
_cell.length_b   1.000
_cell.length_c   1.000
_cell.angle_alpha   90.00
_cell.angle_beta   90.00
_cell.angle_gamma   90.00
#
_symmetry.space_group_name_H-M   'P 1'
#
loop_
_entity.id
_entity.type
_entity.pdbx_description
1 polymer ?
#
loop_
_entity_poly.entity_id
_entity_poly.type
_entity_poly.pdbx_seq_one_letter_code
_entity_poly.pdbx_strand_id
1 'polypeptide(L)'
;MQFLTFLAFIASCSACTLVGVHARFCTICPKKVLSYSLVNQCLKASSGATKCSYDSQETKHCTYDSHGDLSASSISLCPDHQPMATIGACRIC
;
A
#
# COMPACT_ATOMS: atom_id res chain seq x y z
N MET A 1 7.46 45.56 -8.12
CA MET A 1 6.33 44.95 -7.41
C MET A 1 5.80 43.64 -8.02
N GLN A 2 6.36 43.11 -9.12
CA GLN A 2 5.92 41.83 -9.72
C GLN A 2 6.76 40.60 -9.30
N PHE A 3 8.02 40.79 -8.92
CA PHE A 3 8.93 39.68 -8.58
C PHE A 3 8.54 38.91 -7.31
N LEU A 4 8.05 39.61 -6.28
CA LEU A 4 7.68 39.01 -4.99
C LEU A 4 6.43 38.11 -5.10
N THR A 5 5.49 38.47 -5.97
CA THR A 5 4.26 37.70 -6.20
C THR A 5 4.54 36.38 -6.90
N PHE A 6 5.48 36.37 -7.84
CA PHE A 6 5.93 35.14 -8.52
C PHE A 6 6.62 34.17 -7.56
N LEU A 7 7.48 34.67 -6.66
CA LEU A 7 8.14 33.82 -5.67
C LEU A 7 7.15 33.21 -4.66
N ALA A 8 6.14 33.98 -4.24
CA ALA A 8 5.07 33.47 -3.37
C ALA A 8 4.26 32.35 -4.04
N PHE A 9 4.00 32.47 -5.35
CA PHE A 9 3.29 31.46 -6.12
C PHE A 9 4.10 30.16 -6.26
N ILE A 10 5.40 30.27 -6.56
CA ILE A 10 6.31 29.12 -6.67
C ILE A 10 6.47 28.41 -5.32
N ALA A 11 6.64 29.16 -4.23
CA ALA A 11 6.75 28.61 -2.87
C ALA A 11 5.46 27.87 -2.45
N SER A 12 4.28 28.43 -2.81
CA SER A 12 2.98 27.80 -2.56
C SER A 12 2.79 26.50 -3.37
N CYS A 13 3.14 26.50 -4.66
CA CYS A 13 3.08 25.28 -5.49
C CYS A 13 4.07 24.20 -5.03
N SER A 14 5.25 24.58 -4.54
CA SER A 14 6.27 23.64 -4.06
C SER A 14 5.83 22.93 -2.77
N ALA A 15 5.08 23.63 -1.91
CA ALA A 15 4.50 23.04 -0.71
C ALA A 15 3.41 22.00 -1.05
N CYS A 16 2.60 22.24 -2.08
CA CYS A 16 1.60 21.28 -2.55
C CYS A 16 2.23 19.99 -3.12
N THR A 17 3.44 20.07 -3.68
CA THR A 17 4.15 18.88 -4.18
C THR A 17 4.86 18.07 -3.08
N LEU A 18 5.16 18.67 -1.92
CA LEU A 18 5.84 17.98 -0.83
C LEU A 18 4.91 17.14 0.07
N VAL A 19 3.60 17.42 0.06
CA VAL A 19 2.63 16.71 0.92
C VAL A 19 2.29 15.30 0.39
N GLY A 20 2.76 14.92 -0.80
CA GLY A 20 2.36 13.69 -1.48
C GLY A 20 3.41 12.58 -1.60
N VAL A 21 4.62 12.73 -1.07
CA VAL A 21 5.76 11.83 -1.43
C VAL A 21 6.54 11.29 -0.24
N HIS A 22 5.92 11.15 0.94
CA HIS A 22 6.40 10.10 1.83
C HIS A 22 6.24 8.79 1.06
N ALA A 23 7.36 8.18 0.68
CA ALA A 23 7.41 6.91 -0.02
C ALA A 23 6.69 5.87 0.84
N ARG A 24 5.38 5.76 0.64
CA ARG A 24 4.58 4.72 1.28
C ARG A 24 4.97 3.44 0.56
N PHE A 25 5.42 2.47 1.34
CA PHE A 25 5.67 1.13 0.84
C PHE A 25 4.41 0.30 1.06
N CYS A 26 4.24 -0.73 0.25
CA CYS A 26 3.18 -1.70 0.38
C CYS A 26 3.76 -3.10 0.18
N THR A 27 3.14 -4.08 0.79
CA THR A 27 3.59 -5.45 0.68
C THR A 27 3.12 -6.04 -0.64
N ILE A 28 4.01 -6.69 -1.39
CA ILE A 28 3.64 -7.38 -2.63
C ILE A 28 2.84 -8.62 -2.27
N CYS A 29 1.58 -8.67 -2.71
CA CYS A 29 0.76 -9.85 -2.49
C CYS A 29 1.27 -11.04 -3.31
N PRO A 30 1.33 -12.25 -2.72
CA PRO A 30 1.52 -13.47 -3.48
C PRO A 30 0.48 -13.58 -4.59
N LYS A 31 0.90 -13.94 -5.80
CA LYS A 31 -0.03 -14.13 -6.93
C LYS A 31 -1.04 -15.25 -6.67
N LYS A 32 -0.63 -16.25 -5.88
CA LYS A 32 -1.44 -17.40 -5.48
C LYS A 32 -1.14 -17.82 -4.05
N VAL A 33 -2.16 -18.23 -3.33
CA VAL A 33 -2.09 -18.90 -2.01
C VAL A 33 -3.08 -20.05 -2.05
N LEU A 34 -2.67 -21.27 -1.67
CA LEU A 34 -3.57 -22.44 -1.63
C LEU A 34 -4.35 -22.69 -2.93
N SER A 35 -3.71 -22.50 -4.09
CA SER A 35 -4.35 -22.58 -5.41
C SER A 35 -5.37 -21.47 -5.71
N TYR A 36 -5.68 -20.58 -4.77
CA TYR A 36 -6.51 -19.40 -4.99
C TYR A 36 -5.68 -18.28 -5.59
N SER A 37 -6.23 -17.63 -6.63
CA SER A 37 -5.57 -16.51 -7.30
C SER A 37 -5.88 -15.21 -6.59
N LEU A 38 -4.90 -14.29 -6.56
CA LEU A 38 -5.10 -12.94 -6.04
C LEU A 38 -6.20 -12.24 -6.86
N VAL A 39 -7.26 -11.79 -6.19
CA VAL A 39 -8.34 -11.01 -6.82
C VAL A 39 -8.21 -9.52 -6.54
N ASN A 40 -7.70 -9.17 -5.37
CA ASN A 40 -7.60 -7.78 -4.97
C ASN A 40 -6.45 -7.57 -3.98
N GLN A 41 -5.84 -6.40 -4.05
CA GLN A 41 -4.82 -5.93 -3.14
C GLN A 41 -5.17 -4.52 -2.70
N CYS A 42 -5.07 -4.28 -1.39
CA CYS A 42 -5.51 -3.04 -0.77
C CYS A 42 -4.55 -2.60 0.33
N LEU A 43 -3.95 -1.42 0.19
CA LEU A 43 -3.18 -0.79 1.26
C LEU A 43 -4.11 0.07 2.10
N LYS A 44 -4.21 -0.22 3.40
CA LYS A 44 -4.91 0.63 4.37
C LYS A 44 -4.05 1.84 4.70
N ALA A 45 -4.47 3.03 4.25
CA ALA A 45 -3.71 4.26 4.46
C ALA A 45 -3.49 4.61 5.94
N SER A 46 -4.41 4.21 6.82
CA SER A 46 -4.35 4.49 8.26
C SER A 46 -3.34 3.65 9.03
N SER A 47 -3.14 2.39 8.65
CA SER A 47 -2.25 1.45 9.36
C SER A 47 -1.00 1.07 8.56
N GLY A 48 -0.92 1.42 7.28
CA GLY A 48 0.14 0.95 6.38
C GLY A 48 0.06 -0.55 6.07
N ALA A 49 -1.00 -1.23 6.51
CA ALA A 49 -1.16 -2.67 6.32
C ALA A 49 -1.72 -2.98 4.94
N THR A 50 -1.20 -4.03 4.30
CA THR A 50 -1.65 -4.49 2.99
C THR A 50 -2.54 -5.72 3.14
N LYS A 51 -3.79 -5.62 2.68
CA LYS A 51 -4.74 -6.73 2.60
C LYS A 51 -4.76 -7.33 1.19
N CYS A 52 -4.47 -8.61 1.10
CA CYS A 52 -4.53 -9.43 -0.10
C CYS A 52 -5.77 -10.34 -0.02
N SER A 53 -6.69 -10.20 -0.96
CA SER A 53 -7.89 -11.04 -1.07
C SER A 53 -7.70 -12.04 -2.21
N TYR A 54 -8.11 -13.29 -1.98
CA TYR A 54 -7.98 -14.38 -2.94
C TYR A 54 -9.34 -14.92 -3.35
N ASP A 55 -9.43 -15.48 -4.56
CA ASP A 55 -10.63 -16.12 -5.11
C ASP A 55 -10.95 -17.43 -4.38
N SER A 56 -11.68 -17.34 -3.26
CA SER A 56 -12.06 -18.48 -2.43
C SER A 56 -13.53 -18.34 -2.02
N GLN A 57 -14.24 -19.47 -1.87
CA GLN A 57 -15.65 -19.49 -1.45
C GLN A 57 -15.85 -18.94 -0.02
N GLU A 58 -14.84 -19.06 0.84
CA GLU A 58 -14.76 -18.32 2.09
C GLU A 58 -13.84 -17.11 1.87
N THR A 59 -14.16 -15.93 2.42
CA THR A 59 -13.37 -14.68 2.29
C THR A 59 -12.01 -14.77 3.03
N LYS A 60 -11.13 -15.63 2.53
CA LYS A 60 -9.76 -15.84 2.99
C LYS A 60 -8.89 -14.67 2.51
N HIS A 61 -8.18 -14.03 3.44
CA HIS A 61 -7.29 -12.93 3.14
C HIS A 61 -5.97 -13.05 3.91
N CYS A 62 -4.91 -12.56 3.30
CA CYS A 62 -3.63 -12.32 3.97
C CYS A 62 -3.54 -10.83 4.28
N THR A 63 -3.23 -10.47 5.51
CA THR A 63 -2.96 -9.10 5.91
C THR A 63 -1.50 -9.01 6.33
N TYR A 64 -0.74 -8.16 5.68
CA TYR A 64 0.65 -7.87 6.00
C TYR A 64 0.76 -6.49 6.62
N ASP A 65 1.68 -6.31 7.55
CA ASP A 65 1.95 -5.01 8.16
C ASP A 65 2.82 -4.11 7.23
N SER A 66 3.28 -2.98 7.77
CA SER A 66 4.13 -2.03 7.05
C SER A 66 5.58 -2.49 6.86
N HIS A 67 5.96 -3.67 7.33
CA HIS A 67 7.28 -4.29 7.14
C HIS A 67 7.20 -5.51 6.20
N GLY A 68 5.99 -5.94 5.85
CA GLY A 68 5.77 -7.11 5.02
C GLY A 68 5.56 -8.40 5.83
N ASP A 69 5.40 -8.29 7.15
CA ASP A 69 5.18 -9.40 8.06
C ASP A 69 3.69 -9.75 8.17
N LEU A 70 3.40 -11.04 8.27
CA LEU A 70 2.04 -11.55 8.33
C LEU A 70 1.35 -11.20 9.66
N SER A 71 0.17 -10.59 9.56
CA SER A 71 -0.70 -10.35 10.70
C SER A 71 -1.41 -11.63 11.15
N ALA A 72 -1.57 -11.80 12.46
CA ALA A 72 -2.29 -12.93 13.08
C ALA A 72 -3.76 -13.09 12.63
N SER A 73 -4.36 -12.05 12.04
CA SER A 73 -5.71 -12.10 11.48
C SER A 73 -5.80 -12.82 10.12
N SER A 74 -4.66 -13.21 9.56
CA SER A 74 -4.55 -13.86 8.24
C SER A 74 -4.82 -15.36 8.33
N ILE A 75 -5.07 -15.96 7.17
CA ILE A 75 -5.17 -17.41 7.07
C ILE A 75 -3.80 -18.06 7.31
N SER A 76 -3.79 -19.25 7.92
CA SER A 76 -2.57 -19.96 8.36
C SER A 76 -1.60 -20.36 7.24
N LEU A 77 -1.98 -20.16 5.98
CA LEU A 77 -1.24 -20.60 4.79
C LEU A 77 -0.71 -19.43 3.96
N CYS A 78 -0.86 -18.21 4.46
CA CYS A 78 -0.12 -17.07 3.93
C CYS A 78 1.36 -17.22 4.27
N PRO A 79 2.27 -16.84 3.36
CA PRO A 79 3.68 -16.71 3.70
C PRO A 79 3.89 -15.75 4.88
N ASP A 80 4.83 -16.06 5.77
CA ASP A 80 5.09 -15.24 6.96
C ASP A 80 5.63 -13.84 6.62
N HIS A 81 6.38 -13.73 5.52
CA HIS A 81 6.95 -12.48 5.05
C HIS A 81 6.83 -12.36 3.53
N GLN A 82 6.46 -11.17 3.06
CA GLN A 82 6.46 -10.81 1.65
C GLN A 82 7.30 -9.55 1.36
N PRO A 83 7.90 -9.46 0.16
CA PRO A 83 8.70 -8.31 -0.22
C PRO A 83 7.86 -7.03 -0.32
N MET A 84 8.49 -5.89 -0.09
CA MET A 84 7.84 -4.58 -0.19
C MET A 84 8.06 -3.95 -1.57
N ALA A 85 7.06 -3.22 -2.06
CA ALA A 85 7.11 -2.39 -3.25
C ALA A 85 6.76 -0.94 -2.90
N THR A 86 7.09 -0.01 -3.79
CA THR A 86 6.59 1.36 -3.73
C THR A 86 5.08 1.39 -4.00
N ILE A 87 4.35 2.32 -3.37
CA ILE A 87 2.87 2.40 -3.46
C ILE A 87 2.32 2.48 -4.88
N GLY A 88 3.11 2.90 -5.87
CA GLY A 88 2.70 2.88 -7.27
C GLY A 88 2.27 1.50 -7.77
N ALA A 89 2.70 0.42 -7.10
CA ALA A 89 2.30 -0.95 -7.38
C ALA A 89 1.03 -1.39 -6.63
N CYS A 90 0.48 -0.57 -5.73
CA CYS A 90 -0.59 -0.96 -4.81
C CYS A 90 -1.74 0.04 -4.80
N ARG A 91 -2.97 -0.48 -4.82
CA ARG A 91 -4.16 0.34 -4.70
C ARG A 91 -4.41 0.67 -3.23
N ILE A 92 -4.61 1.96 -2.92
CA ILE A 92 -5.09 2.39 -1.60
C ILE A 92 -6.59 2.12 -1.51
N CYS A 93 -7.02 1.65 -0.34
CA CYS A 93 -8.38 1.76 0.15
C CYS A 93 -8.37 2.32 1.59
#